data_AF-A0A535WUU5-F1
#
_entry.id   AF-A0A535WUU5-F1
#
_cell.length_a   1.000
_cell.length_b   1.000
_cell.length_c   1.000
_cell.angle_alpha   90.00
_cell.angle_beta   90.00
_cell.angle_gamma   90.00
#
_symmetry.space_group_name_H-M   'P 1'
#
loop_
_entity.id
_entity.type
_entity.pdbx_description
1 polymer ?
#
loop_
_entity_poly.entity_id
_entity_poly.type
_entity_poly.pdbx_seq_one_letter_code
_entity_poly.pdbx_strand_id
1 'polypeptide(L)'
;MSAITQAEEANLQVDTQGFAIVVDGLRKRYGNLVAVDGISFRVKEREIFGLLGPNGAGKTTTVEILEGLRQADAGRAVVAGIDVFKAPQKVKSRIGVQLQASAFFDYLTLVELIEMFAALYERPIDARVLLTRVGLEDKASSRVKTLSGGQKQRFSIATALVNEPRVLFLDEPTTGLDPQARRNLWELAQAIRKDGRTIVLTTHYMDEAETLCDRVAVMDRGKIIAMDAPAALVDNLLTKGFRRRQVEREANLEDVFLDLTGHELREG
;
A
#
# COMPACT_ATOMS: atom_id res chain seq x y z
N MET A 1 -4.63 -32.81 36.53
CA MET A 1 -4.13 -31.55 35.93
C MET A 1 -4.08 -31.68 34.41
N SER A 2 -5.22 -31.89 33.74
CA SER A 2 -5.25 -32.29 32.31
C SER A 2 -6.58 -31.95 31.62
N ALA A 3 -7.07 -30.72 31.77
CA ALA A 3 -8.27 -30.26 31.05
C ALA A 3 -8.27 -28.75 30.76
N ILE A 4 -7.57 -27.96 31.58
CA ILE A 4 -7.49 -26.50 31.43
C ILE A 4 -6.56 -26.12 30.26
N THR A 5 -5.52 -26.91 29.98
CA THR A 5 -4.53 -26.59 28.94
C THR A 5 -5.02 -26.81 27.51
N GLN A 6 -6.04 -27.67 27.28
CA GLN A 6 -6.61 -27.89 25.94
C GLN A 6 -7.77 -26.94 25.61
N ALA A 7 -8.41 -26.33 26.61
CA ALA A 7 -9.50 -25.36 26.40
C ALA A 7 -8.99 -23.97 26.00
N GLU A 8 -7.77 -23.59 26.38
CA GLU A 8 -7.13 -22.33 25.95
C GLU A 8 -6.51 -22.41 24.55
N GLU A 9 -6.12 -23.61 24.08
CA GLU A 9 -5.67 -23.82 22.69
C GLU A 9 -6.83 -23.85 21.68
N ALA A 10 -8.07 -24.06 22.14
CA ALA A 10 -9.25 -24.24 21.29
C ALA A 10 -10.05 -22.96 21.00
N ASN A 11 -9.66 -21.79 21.51
CA ASN A 11 -10.46 -20.56 21.36
C ASN A 11 -9.66 -19.36 20.85
N LEU A 12 -9.60 -19.26 19.51
CA LEU A 12 -9.57 -18.06 18.65
C LEU A 12 -8.94 -18.47 17.31
N GLN A 13 -9.61 -19.33 16.54
CA GLN A 13 -9.38 -19.34 15.10
C GLN A 13 -9.85 -17.97 14.60
N VAL A 14 -8.90 -17.15 14.14
CA VAL A 14 -9.24 -15.87 13.51
C VAL A 14 -10.10 -16.20 12.29
N ASP A 15 -11.35 -15.77 12.30
CA ASP A 15 -12.22 -15.92 11.14
C ASP A 15 -11.62 -15.13 9.98
N THR A 16 -11.12 -15.88 9.00
CA THR A 16 -10.46 -15.37 7.79
C THR A 16 -11.36 -15.53 6.57
N GLN A 17 -12.59 -16.03 6.75
CA GLN A 17 -13.46 -16.33 5.64
C GLN A 17 -13.87 -15.03 4.93
N GLY A 18 -13.56 -14.93 3.63
CA GLY A 18 -13.82 -13.73 2.81
C GLY A 18 -12.83 -12.58 3.01
N PHE A 19 -11.81 -12.74 3.85
CA PHE A 19 -10.79 -11.71 4.09
C PHE A 19 -9.40 -12.16 3.62
N ALA A 20 -8.74 -11.29 2.85
CA ALA A 20 -7.36 -11.49 2.44
C ALA A 20 -6.37 -11.14 3.57
N ILE A 21 -6.74 -10.19 4.44
CA ILE A 21 -5.92 -9.77 5.58
C ILE A 21 -6.79 -9.62 6.81
N VAL A 22 -6.31 -10.12 7.95
CA VAL A 22 -6.89 -9.87 9.27
C VAL A 22 -5.79 -9.43 10.23
N VAL A 23 -5.99 -8.28 10.86
CA VAL A 23 -5.10 -7.69 11.85
C VAL A 23 -5.86 -7.48 13.15
N ASP A 24 -5.29 -7.91 14.26
CA ASP A 24 -5.90 -7.79 15.58
C ASP A 24 -4.90 -7.35 16.65
N GLY A 25 -5.13 -6.17 17.24
CA GLY A 25 -4.37 -5.62 18.36
C GLY A 25 -2.89 -5.38 18.04
N LEU A 26 -2.56 -5.10 16.79
CA LEU A 26 -1.17 -5.02 16.32
C LEU A 26 -0.44 -3.85 16.98
N ARG A 27 0.75 -4.11 17.54
CA ARG A 27 1.57 -3.09 18.22
C ARG A 27 3.01 -3.11 17.75
N LYS A 28 3.59 -1.92 17.63
CA LYS A 28 5.02 -1.72 17.40
C LYS A 28 5.54 -0.46 18.08
N ARG A 29 6.65 -0.60 18.81
CA ARG A 29 7.37 0.45 19.51
C ARG A 29 8.85 0.47 19.10
N TYR A 30 9.42 1.66 19.05
CA TYR A 30 10.84 1.92 18.87
C TYR A 30 11.32 2.81 20.01
N GLY A 31 11.93 2.20 21.04
CA GLY A 31 12.24 2.91 22.27
C GLY A 31 10.97 3.55 22.85
N ASN A 32 10.92 4.90 22.85
CA ASN A 32 9.79 5.66 23.37
C ASN A 32 8.69 5.93 22.32
N LEU A 33 8.96 5.76 21.02
CA LEU A 33 8.00 5.99 19.95
C LEU A 33 7.07 4.78 19.79
N VAL A 34 5.77 4.98 19.92
CA VAL A 34 4.77 3.96 19.56
C VAL A 34 4.38 4.17 18.10
N ALA A 35 4.95 3.38 17.20
CA ALA A 35 4.69 3.48 15.76
C ALA A 35 3.35 2.88 15.36
N VAL A 36 2.92 1.82 16.04
CA VAL A 36 1.60 1.18 15.86
C VAL A 36 1.05 0.85 17.26
N ASP A 37 -0.16 1.33 17.57
CA ASP A 37 -0.74 1.30 18.92
C ASP A 37 -2.06 0.51 18.97
N GLY A 38 -1.97 -0.80 18.77
CA GLY A 38 -3.09 -1.73 18.99
C GLY A 38 -4.15 -1.67 17.89
N ILE A 39 -3.73 -1.53 16.64
CA ILE A 39 -4.68 -1.41 15.52
C ILE A 39 -5.29 -2.77 15.17
N SER A 40 -6.57 -2.76 14.80
CA SER A 40 -7.30 -3.91 14.29
C SER A 40 -8.08 -3.53 13.04
N PHE A 41 -7.98 -4.33 11.98
CA PHE A 41 -8.74 -4.14 10.74
C PHE A 41 -8.78 -5.43 9.92
N ARG A 42 -9.67 -5.47 8.92
CA ARG A 42 -9.79 -6.59 7.99
C ARG A 42 -9.91 -6.06 6.57
N VAL A 43 -9.25 -6.73 5.63
CA VAL A 43 -9.30 -6.42 4.19
C VAL A 43 -9.97 -7.58 3.47
N LYS A 44 -11.06 -7.29 2.75
CA LYS A 44 -11.82 -8.27 1.98
C LYS A 44 -10.99 -8.73 0.79
N GLU A 45 -11.28 -9.94 0.31
CA GLU A 45 -10.70 -10.36 -0.97
C GLU A 45 -11.16 -9.46 -2.12
N ARG A 46 -10.24 -9.18 -3.05
CA ARG A 46 -10.48 -8.36 -4.25
C ARG A 46 -10.85 -6.91 -3.95
N GLU A 47 -10.43 -6.43 -2.79
CA GLU A 47 -10.58 -5.03 -2.35
C GLU A 47 -9.31 -4.23 -2.64
N ILE A 48 -9.44 -2.94 -2.93
CA ILE A 48 -8.37 -1.94 -2.77
C ILE A 48 -8.57 -1.26 -1.41
N PHE A 49 -7.67 -1.52 -0.47
CA PHE A 49 -7.71 -0.97 0.87
C PHE A 49 -6.59 0.04 1.10
N GLY A 50 -6.95 1.27 1.46
CA GLY A 50 -6.00 2.35 1.69
C GLY A 50 -5.67 2.52 3.17
N LEU A 51 -4.39 2.52 3.53
CA LEU A 51 -3.90 3.13 4.77
C LEU A 51 -3.60 4.60 4.48
N LEU A 52 -4.47 5.50 4.93
CA LEU A 52 -4.39 6.93 4.66
C LEU A 52 -3.92 7.68 5.90
N GLY A 53 -2.93 8.55 5.78
CA GLY A 53 -2.50 9.38 6.91
C GLY A 53 -1.20 10.13 6.64
N PRO A 54 -0.80 11.07 7.51
CA PRO A 54 0.44 11.82 7.34
C PRO A 54 1.69 10.93 7.48
N ASN A 55 2.85 11.49 7.16
CA ASN A 55 4.13 10.83 7.43
C ASN A 55 4.30 10.61 8.93
N GLY A 56 4.81 9.44 9.31
CA GLY A 56 4.93 9.05 10.71
C GLY A 56 3.64 8.52 11.37
N ALA A 57 2.52 8.42 10.64
CA ALA A 57 1.27 7.86 11.18
C ALA A 57 1.33 6.36 11.51
N GLY A 58 2.37 5.64 11.06
CA GLY A 58 2.53 4.19 11.27
C GLY A 58 2.17 3.31 10.06
N LYS A 59 1.88 3.90 8.89
CA LYS A 59 1.47 3.20 7.65
C LYS A 59 2.51 2.18 7.18
N THR A 60 3.72 2.63 6.86
CA THR A 60 4.82 1.78 6.38
C THR A 60 5.21 0.73 7.43
N THR A 61 5.29 1.09 8.71
CA THR A 61 5.54 0.12 9.79
C THR A 61 4.48 -0.97 9.84
N THR A 62 3.20 -0.62 9.64
CA THR A 62 2.11 -1.61 9.57
C THR A 62 2.28 -2.54 8.37
N VAL A 63 2.53 -1.98 7.18
CA VAL A 63 2.71 -2.75 5.95
C VAL A 63 3.92 -3.68 6.02
N GLU A 64 5.09 -3.19 6.43
CA GLU A 64 6.29 -4.01 6.59
C GLU A 64 6.10 -5.17 7.59
N ILE A 65 5.26 -4.99 8.61
CA ILE A 65 4.88 -6.07 9.52
C ILE A 65 4.06 -7.11 8.76
N LEU A 66 3.04 -6.70 8.01
CA LEU A 66 2.20 -7.62 7.23
C LEU A 66 2.97 -8.35 6.12
N GLU A 67 4.00 -7.72 5.57
CA GLU A 67 4.91 -8.31 4.59
C GLU A 67 5.89 -9.33 5.21
N GLY A 68 5.97 -9.39 6.54
CA GLY A 68 6.94 -10.21 7.26
C GLY A 68 8.38 -9.68 7.14
N LEU A 69 8.54 -8.39 6.83
CA LEU A 69 9.83 -7.68 6.86
C LEU A 69 10.17 -7.15 8.25
N ARG A 70 9.16 -6.99 9.11
CA ARG A 70 9.30 -6.45 10.44
C ARG A 70 8.53 -7.25 11.48
N GLN A 71 9.15 -7.46 12.64
CA GLN A 71 8.51 -8.12 13.77
C GLN A 71 7.65 -7.14 14.57
N ALA A 72 6.39 -7.51 14.86
CA ALA A 72 5.53 -6.81 15.79
C ALA A 72 5.90 -7.11 17.24
N ASP A 73 5.58 -6.20 18.16
CA ASP A 73 5.81 -6.42 19.59
C ASP A 73 4.62 -7.14 20.25
N ALA A 74 3.41 -6.97 19.71
CA ALA A 74 2.21 -7.69 20.11
C ALA A 74 1.15 -7.69 18.99
N GLY A 75 0.10 -8.48 19.20
CA GLY A 75 -1.04 -8.61 18.29
C GLY A 75 -0.91 -9.82 17.35
N ARG A 76 -1.85 -9.90 16.40
CA ARG A 76 -1.96 -10.98 15.42
C ARG A 76 -2.13 -10.41 14.03
N ALA A 77 -1.53 -11.07 13.05
CA ALA A 77 -1.68 -10.72 11.64
C ALA A 77 -1.74 -12.00 10.80
N VAL A 78 -2.75 -12.08 9.95
CA VAL A 78 -2.93 -13.15 8.97
C VAL A 78 -3.06 -12.52 7.59
N VAL A 79 -2.24 -12.98 6.64
CA VAL A 79 -2.23 -12.51 5.26
C VAL A 79 -2.35 -13.70 4.32
N ALA A 80 -3.28 -13.65 3.38
CA ALA A 80 -3.59 -14.73 2.45
C ALA A 80 -3.86 -16.09 3.15
N GLY A 81 -4.44 -16.06 4.35
CA GLY A 81 -4.71 -17.24 5.19
C GLY A 81 -3.49 -17.78 5.95
N ILE A 82 -2.38 -17.05 5.97
CA ILE A 82 -1.12 -17.45 6.62
C ILE A 82 -0.81 -16.50 7.77
N ASP A 83 -0.55 -17.06 8.95
CA ASP A 83 -0.06 -16.30 10.09
C ASP A 83 1.34 -15.73 9.81
N VAL A 84 1.44 -14.41 9.85
CA VAL A 84 2.64 -13.66 9.46
C VAL A 84 3.82 -13.93 10.38
N PHE A 85 3.56 -14.20 11.67
CA PHE A 85 4.59 -14.42 12.67
C PHE A 85 5.07 -15.87 12.72
N LYS A 86 4.17 -16.83 12.42
CA LYS A 86 4.50 -18.26 12.42
C LYS A 86 5.16 -18.71 11.11
N ALA A 87 4.77 -18.14 9.97
CA ALA A 87 5.24 -18.58 8.66
C ALA A 87 5.54 -17.42 7.70
N PRO A 88 6.45 -16.48 8.06
CA PRO A 88 6.74 -15.29 7.26
C PRO A 88 7.22 -15.63 5.84
N GLN A 89 7.98 -16.70 5.66
CA GLN A 89 8.43 -17.13 4.33
C GLN A 89 7.27 -17.61 3.43
N LYS A 90 6.25 -18.25 4.01
CA LYS A 90 5.05 -18.63 3.26
C LYS A 90 4.24 -17.39 2.87
N VAL A 91 4.18 -16.38 3.72
CA VAL A 91 3.55 -15.09 3.37
C VAL A 91 4.23 -14.47 2.15
N LYS A 92 5.57 -14.39 2.14
CA LYS A 92 6.35 -13.84 1.01
C LYS A 92 6.07 -14.52 -0.34
N SER A 93 5.75 -15.81 -0.34
CA SER A 93 5.34 -16.53 -1.56
C SER A 93 3.93 -16.19 -2.06
N ARG A 94 3.11 -15.51 -1.26
CA ARG A 94 1.71 -15.18 -1.55
C ARG A 94 1.45 -13.70 -1.76
N ILE A 95 2.44 -12.85 -1.50
CA ILE A 95 2.33 -11.40 -1.57
C ILE A 95 3.27 -10.82 -2.62
N GLY A 96 2.85 -9.74 -3.24
CA GLY A 96 3.69 -8.89 -4.08
C GLY A 96 3.96 -7.61 -3.31
N VAL A 97 5.19 -7.11 -3.36
CA VAL A 97 5.56 -5.89 -2.64
C VAL A 97 6.23 -4.92 -3.60
N GLN A 98 5.62 -3.75 -3.76
CA GLN A 98 6.29 -2.58 -4.33
C GLN A 98 6.73 -1.68 -3.19
N LEU A 99 8.05 -1.54 -3.01
CA LEU A 99 8.65 -0.64 -2.03
C LEU A 99 8.79 0.76 -2.60
N GLN A 100 8.66 1.78 -1.75
CA GLN A 100 8.78 3.20 -2.11
C GLN A 100 10.10 3.53 -2.83
N ALA A 101 11.22 2.98 -2.36
CA ALA A 101 12.52 3.06 -3.03
C ALA A 101 12.83 1.73 -3.71
N SER A 102 12.62 1.65 -5.02
CA SER A 102 12.99 0.48 -5.81
C SER A 102 14.43 0.62 -6.32
N ALA A 103 15.34 -0.19 -5.78
CA ALA A 103 16.70 -0.30 -6.29
C ALA A 103 16.79 -1.52 -7.22
N PHE A 104 16.97 -1.27 -8.52
CA PHE A 104 17.16 -2.30 -9.53
C PHE A 104 18.60 -2.32 -10.02
N PHE A 105 19.02 -3.42 -10.64
CA PHE A 105 20.31 -3.48 -11.32
C PHE A 105 20.27 -2.63 -12.59
N ASP A 106 20.89 -1.45 -12.52
CA ASP A 106 20.82 -0.39 -13.54
C ASP A 106 21.22 -0.79 -14.97
N TYR A 107 22.01 -1.85 -15.11
CA TYR A 107 22.53 -2.30 -16.40
C TYR A 107 21.75 -3.45 -17.02
N LEU A 108 20.83 -4.06 -16.28
CA LEU A 108 19.95 -5.10 -16.79
C LEU A 108 18.75 -4.48 -17.51
N THR A 109 18.30 -5.19 -18.54
CA THR A 109 17.06 -4.91 -19.25
C THR A 109 15.85 -5.28 -18.39
N LEU A 110 14.66 -4.79 -18.78
CA LEU A 110 13.44 -5.10 -18.05
C LEU A 110 13.10 -6.60 -18.10
N VAL A 111 13.33 -7.24 -19.25
CA VAL A 111 13.15 -8.69 -19.42
C VAL A 111 14.10 -9.46 -18.51
N GLU A 112 15.40 -9.17 -18.54
CA GLU A 112 16.40 -9.86 -17.70
C GLU A 112 16.08 -9.73 -16.20
N LEU A 113 15.58 -8.57 -15.76
CA LEU A 113 15.17 -8.38 -14.37
C LEU A 113 13.93 -9.19 -14.01
N ILE A 114 12.91 -9.22 -14.87
CA ILE A 114 11.73 -10.04 -14.62
C ILE A 114 12.11 -11.52 -14.58
N GLU A 115 12.94 -11.99 -15.51
CA GLU A 115 13.45 -13.36 -15.54
C GLU A 115 14.27 -13.69 -14.29
N MET A 116 15.10 -12.76 -13.80
CA MET A 116 15.82 -12.91 -12.55
C MET A 116 14.87 -13.06 -11.36
N PHE A 117 13.85 -12.20 -11.23
CA PHE A 117 12.86 -12.33 -10.16
C PHE A 117 12.05 -13.63 -10.29
N ALA A 118 11.69 -14.02 -11.52
CA ALA A 118 10.97 -15.25 -11.82
C ALA A 118 11.75 -16.48 -11.36
N ALA A 119 13.07 -16.50 -11.59
CA ALA A 119 13.97 -17.53 -11.10
C ALA A 119 14.01 -17.59 -9.56
N LEU A 120 14.04 -16.45 -8.87
CA LEU A 120 14.02 -16.40 -7.40
C LEU A 120 12.73 -16.96 -6.80
N TYR A 121 11.61 -16.80 -7.50
CA TYR A 121 10.32 -17.37 -7.10
C TYR A 121 10.07 -18.78 -7.65
N GLU A 122 11.04 -19.37 -8.37
CA GLU A 122 10.91 -20.65 -9.07
C GLU A 122 9.65 -20.72 -9.95
N ARG A 123 9.29 -19.59 -10.57
CA ARG A 123 8.05 -19.43 -11.32
C ARG A 123 8.34 -18.98 -12.74
N PRO A 124 8.16 -19.82 -13.76
CA PRO A 124 8.30 -19.38 -15.14
C PRO A 124 7.19 -18.39 -15.47
N ILE A 125 7.56 -17.20 -15.96
CA ILE A 125 6.63 -16.17 -16.44
C ILE A 125 7.14 -15.62 -17.75
N ASP A 126 6.22 -15.29 -18.67
CA ASP A 126 6.58 -14.51 -19.85
C ASP A 126 6.73 -13.04 -19.45
N ALA A 127 7.99 -12.58 -19.44
CA ALA A 127 8.33 -11.21 -19.08
C ALA A 127 7.63 -10.17 -19.98
N ARG A 128 7.42 -10.48 -21.26
CA ARG A 128 6.75 -9.56 -22.19
C ARG A 128 5.28 -9.41 -21.86
N VAL A 129 4.59 -10.52 -21.58
CA VAL A 129 3.19 -10.49 -21.14
C VAL A 129 3.05 -9.63 -19.87
N LEU A 130 3.96 -9.78 -18.91
CA LEU A 130 3.95 -8.97 -17.70
C LEU A 130 4.21 -7.48 -17.97
N LEU A 131 5.13 -7.16 -18.89
CA LEU A 131 5.40 -5.79 -19.32
C LEU A 131 4.22 -5.17 -20.08
N THR A 132 3.50 -5.94 -20.90
CA THR A 132 2.28 -5.47 -21.57
C THR A 132 1.22 -5.06 -20.55
N ARG A 133 1.05 -5.84 -19.47
CA ARG A 133 0.09 -5.52 -18.38
C ARG A 133 0.36 -4.19 -17.70
N VAL A 134 1.62 -3.74 -17.66
CA VAL A 134 2.02 -2.44 -17.08
C VAL A 134 2.32 -1.37 -18.13
N GLY A 135 2.02 -1.63 -19.41
CA GLY A 135 2.24 -0.69 -20.51
C GLY A 135 3.71 -0.36 -20.76
N LEU A 136 4.59 -1.36 -20.71
CA LEU A 136 6.04 -1.24 -20.90
C LEU A 136 6.61 -2.25 -21.91
N GLU A 137 5.77 -2.86 -22.75
CA GLU A 137 6.21 -3.84 -23.74
C GLU A 137 7.23 -3.26 -24.74
N ASP A 138 7.04 -2.01 -25.17
CA ASP A 138 7.97 -1.28 -26.04
C ASP A 138 9.32 -1.01 -25.37
N LYS A 139 9.39 -1.14 -24.04
CA LYS A 139 10.59 -0.97 -23.22
C LYS A 139 11.23 -2.29 -22.78
N ALA A 140 10.78 -3.44 -23.28
CA ALA A 140 11.27 -4.74 -22.86
C ALA A 140 12.81 -4.86 -22.87
N SER A 141 13.46 -4.37 -23.92
CA SER A 141 14.93 -4.39 -24.06
C SER A 141 15.62 -3.12 -23.50
N SER A 142 14.88 -2.20 -22.89
CA SER A 142 15.45 -1.00 -22.27
C SER A 142 16.04 -1.33 -20.91
N ARG A 143 17.09 -0.62 -20.52
CA ARG A 143 17.70 -0.73 -19.19
C ARG A 143 16.89 0.07 -18.17
N VAL A 144 16.78 -0.40 -16.92
CA VAL A 144 15.98 0.32 -15.91
C VAL A 144 16.41 1.77 -15.71
N LYS A 145 17.72 2.03 -15.76
CA LYS A 145 18.23 3.40 -15.56
C LYS A 145 17.73 4.41 -16.59
N THR A 146 17.28 3.97 -17.76
CA THR A 146 16.78 4.85 -18.82
C THR A 146 15.27 5.14 -18.72
N LEU A 147 14.57 4.51 -17.77
CA LEU A 147 13.15 4.74 -17.56
C LEU A 147 12.89 6.09 -16.86
N SER A 148 11.79 6.75 -17.22
CA SER A 148 11.25 7.88 -16.45
C SER A 148 10.75 7.43 -15.08
N GLY A 149 10.52 8.37 -14.15
CA GLY A 149 9.99 8.04 -12.80
C GLY A 149 8.70 7.21 -12.85
N GLY A 150 7.72 7.64 -13.65
CA GLY A 150 6.46 6.89 -13.82
C GLY A 150 6.65 5.52 -14.48
N GLN A 151 7.61 5.36 -15.40
CA GLN A 151 7.95 4.07 -16.00
C GLN A 151 8.62 3.14 -14.98
N LYS A 152 9.55 3.65 -14.16
CA LYS A 152 10.18 2.88 -13.06
C LYS A 152 9.13 2.40 -12.07
N GLN A 153 8.15 3.24 -11.76
CA GLN A 153 7.08 2.87 -10.84
C GLN A 153 6.19 1.76 -11.39
N ARG A 154 5.76 1.86 -12.65
CA ARG A 154 5.01 0.78 -13.32
C ARG A 154 5.83 -0.51 -13.43
N PHE A 155 7.12 -0.40 -13.70
CA PHE A 155 8.01 -1.55 -13.72
C PHE A 155 8.15 -2.20 -12.34
N SER A 156 8.20 -1.40 -11.26
CA SER A 156 8.23 -1.92 -9.89
C SER A 156 6.97 -2.73 -9.57
N ILE A 157 5.79 -2.24 -9.97
CA ILE A 157 4.55 -3.00 -9.88
C ILE A 157 4.63 -4.30 -10.70
N ALA A 158 5.23 -4.28 -11.89
CA ALA A 158 5.44 -5.49 -12.69
C ALA A 158 6.27 -6.53 -11.93
N THR A 159 7.36 -6.13 -11.29
CA THR A 159 8.20 -7.04 -10.49
C THR A 159 7.45 -7.59 -9.26
N ALA A 160 6.58 -6.80 -8.64
CA ALA A 160 5.74 -7.25 -7.54
C ALA A 160 4.66 -8.27 -7.98
N LEU A 161 4.33 -8.33 -9.26
CA LEU A 161 3.34 -9.27 -9.82
C LEU A 161 3.95 -10.60 -10.30
N VAL A 162 5.29 -10.74 -10.32
CA VAL A 162 6.00 -11.90 -10.87
C VAL A 162 5.58 -13.21 -10.22
N ASN A 163 5.37 -13.22 -8.90
CA ASN A 163 4.98 -14.43 -8.17
C ASN A 163 3.46 -14.72 -8.21
N GLU A 164 2.69 -13.98 -9.03
CA GLU A 164 1.22 -13.96 -9.06
C GLU A 164 0.59 -13.90 -7.66
N PRO A 165 0.75 -12.77 -6.97
CA PRO A 165 0.36 -12.67 -5.58
C PRO A 165 -1.15 -12.64 -5.40
N ARG A 166 -1.63 -13.12 -4.25
CA ARG A 166 -3.03 -12.95 -3.82
C ARG A 166 -3.27 -11.55 -3.28
N VAL A 167 -2.24 -10.97 -2.65
CA VAL A 167 -2.25 -9.63 -2.05
C VAL A 167 -1.06 -8.84 -2.57
N LEU A 168 -1.31 -7.66 -3.13
CA LEU A 168 -0.30 -6.72 -3.59
C LEU A 168 -0.21 -5.55 -2.60
N PHE A 169 0.97 -5.31 -2.05
CA PHE A 169 1.28 -4.14 -1.22
C PHE A 169 1.96 -3.08 -2.09
N LEU A 170 1.44 -1.86 -2.01
CA LEU A 170 1.94 -0.68 -2.72
C LEU A 170 2.27 0.41 -1.70
N ASP A 171 3.56 0.63 -1.41
CA ASP A 171 3.97 1.66 -0.44
C ASP A 171 4.21 2.98 -1.17
N GLU A 172 3.32 3.95 -0.91
CA GLU A 172 3.25 5.28 -1.51
C GLU A 172 3.49 5.29 -3.03
N PRO A 173 2.66 4.57 -3.81
CA PRO A 173 2.99 4.23 -5.20
C PRO A 173 3.02 5.43 -6.15
N THR A 174 2.49 6.58 -5.76
CA THR A 174 2.40 7.78 -6.61
C THR A 174 3.27 8.94 -6.16
N THR A 175 4.05 8.76 -5.09
CA THR A 175 4.94 9.81 -4.57
C THR A 175 5.95 10.24 -5.64
N GLY A 176 6.05 11.54 -5.86
CA GLY A 176 6.98 12.14 -6.83
C GLY A 176 6.58 12.00 -8.31
N LEU A 177 5.38 11.50 -8.60
CA LEU A 177 4.86 11.41 -9.96
C LEU A 177 4.06 12.66 -10.37
N ASP A 178 4.19 13.04 -11.63
CA ASP A 178 3.31 14.05 -12.24
C ASP A 178 1.84 13.56 -12.29
N PRO A 179 0.85 14.47 -12.44
CA PRO A 179 -0.57 14.08 -12.45
C PRO A 179 -0.97 13.04 -13.50
N GLN A 180 -0.31 13.01 -14.67
CA GLN A 180 -0.62 12.02 -15.71
C GLN A 180 -0.11 10.64 -15.31
N ALA A 181 1.13 10.57 -14.80
CA ALA A 181 1.72 9.34 -14.32
C ALA A 181 0.94 8.74 -13.13
N ARG A 182 0.41 9.59 -12.22
CA ARG A 182 -0.48 9.15 -11.13
C ARG A 182 -1.74 8.48 -11.66
N ARG A 183 -2.45 9.14 -12.57
CA ARG A 183 -3.68 8.58 -13.19
C ARG A 183 -3.44 7.25 -13.89
N ASN A 184 -2.35 7.15 -14.66
CA ASN A 184 -1.99 5.89 -15.32
C ASN A 184 -1.72 4.75 -14.30
N LEU A 185 -1.12 5.08 -13.15
CA LEU A 185 -0.89 4.09 -12.09
C LEU A 185 -2.19 3.69 -11.41
N TRP A 186 -3.11 4.63 -11.22
CA TRP A 186 -4.44 4.36 -10.66
C TRP A 186 -5.24 3.41 -11.55
N GLU A 187 -5.24 3.64 -12.86
CA GLU A 187 -5.86 2.74 -13.84
C GLU A 187 -5.24 1.34 -13.80
N LEU A 188 -3.92 1.25 -13.68
CA LEU A 188 -3.21 -0.01 -13.52
C LEU A 188 -3.62 -0.75 -12.23
N ALA A 189 -3.69 -0.06 -11.10
CA ALA A 189 -4.14 -0.65 -9.83
C ALA A 189 -5.57 -1.19 -9.94
N GLN A 190 -6.48 -0.43 -10.57
CA GLN A 190 -7.85 -0.87 -10.82
C GLN A 190 -7.91 -2.11 -11.73
N ALA A 191 -7.09 -2.17 -12.78
CA ALA A 191 -6.99 -3.33 -13.66
C ALA A 191 -6.50 -4.57 -12.89
N ILE A 192 -5.45 -4.43 -12.08
CA ILE A 192 -4.92 -5.52 -11.23
C ILE A 192 -5.99 -6.04 -10.27
N ARG A 193 -6.77 -5.16 -9.65
CA ARG A 193 -7.88 -5.57 -8.77
C ARG A 193 -9.01 -6.26 -9.55
N LYS A 194 -9.36 -5.79 -10.75
CA LYS A 194 -10.33 -6.46 -11.64
C LYS A 194 -9.88 -7.87 -12.03
N ASP A 195 -8.58 -8.10 -12.16
CA ASP A 195 -8.01 -9.43 -12.36
C ASP A 195 -8.11 -10.32 -11.09
N GLY A 196 -8.75 -9.86 -10.02
CA GLY A 196 -9.05 -10.65 -8.81
C GLY A 196 -7.99 -10.59 -7.72
N ARG A 197 -7.03 -9.65 -7.79
CA ARG A 197 -6.05 -9.44 -6.73
C ARG A 197 -6.61 -8.51 -5.65
N THR A 198 -6.15 -8.68 -4.41
CA THR A 198 -6.40 -7.72 -3.33
C THR A 198 -5.23 -6.75 -3.27
N ILE A 199 -5.48 -5.45 -3.08
CA ILE A 199 -4.45 -4.43 -3.02
C ILE A 199 -4.52 -3.73 -1.67
N VAL A 200 -3.37 -3.57 -1.02
CA VAL A 200 -3.19 -2.65 0.11
C VAL A 200 -2.24 -1.56 -0.34
N LEU A 201 -2.66 -0.31 -0.23
CA LEU A 201 -1.78 0.82 -0.52
C LEU A 201 -1.64 1.73 0.70
N THR A 202 -0.45 2.30 0.87
CA THR A 202 -0.25 3.42 1.78
C THR A 202 -0.27 4.71 0.97
N THR A 203 -0.91 5.74 1.52
CA THR A 203 -0.88 7.04 0.87
C THR A 203 -1.08 8.16 1.88
N HIS A 204 -0.59 9.34 1.54
CA HIS A 204 -0.92 10.59 2.19
C HIS A 204 -1.71 11.52 1.24
N TYR A 205 -2.05 11.04 0.04
CA TYR A 205 -2.83 11.76 -0.97
C TYR A 205 -4.31 11.40 -0.86
N MET A 206 -5.14 12.38 -0.49
CA MET A 206 -6.58 12.17 -0.30
C MET A 206 -7.30 11.85 -1.62
N ASP A 207 -6.89 12.47 -2.73
CA ASP A 207 -7.44 12.24 -4.07
C ASP A 207 -7.18 10.81 -4.54
N GLU A 208 -6.00 10.26 -4.26
CA GLU A 208 -5.67 8.85 -4.52
C GLU A 208 -6.57 7.91 -3.72
N ALA A 209 -6.69 8.16 -2.41
CA ALA A 209 -7.51 7.35 -1.53
C ALA A 209 -8.99 7.38 -1.95
N GLU A 210 -9.51 8.56 -2.29
CA GLU A 210 -10.88 8.77 -2.76
C GLU A 210 -11.15 8.09 -4.11
N THR A 211 -10.20 8.13 -5.03
CA THR A 211 -10.37 7.59 -6.40
C THR A 211 -10.20 6.07 -6.45
N LEU A 212 -9.27 5.51 -5.66
CA LEU A 212 -8.88 4.10 -5.78
C LEU A 212 -9.54 3.17 -4.76
N CYS A 213 -9.67 3.63 -3.51
CA CYS A 213 -9.92 2.70 -2.42
C CYS A 213 -11.40 2.37 -2.27
N ASP A 214 -11.71 1.07 -2.19
CA ASP A 214 -13.03 0.60 -1.78
C ASP A 214 -13.29 1.00 -0.30
N ARG A 215 -12.25 0.90 0.55
CA ARG A 215 -12.24 1.43 1.92
C ARG A 215 -10.88 1.99 2.30
N VAL A 216 -10.90 2.94 3.23
CA VAL A 216 -9.70 3.55 3.79
C VAL A 216 -9.72 3.42 5.31
N ALA A 217 -8.58 3.11 5.91
CA ALA A 217 -8.33 3.32 7.33
C ALA A 217 -7.47 4.58 7.47
N VAL A 218 -8.07 5.60 8.10
CA VAL A 218 -7.38 6.85 8.43
C VAL A 218 -6.52 6.59 9.66
N MET A 219 -5.22 6.71 9.50
CA MET A 219 -4.23 6.52 10.55
C MET A 219 -3.65 7.85 11.01
N ASP A 220 -3.54 8.02 12.33
CA ASP A 220 -2.78 9.10 12.96
C ASP A 220 -2.11 8.59 14.24
N ARG A 221 -0.84 8.96 14.44
CA ARG A 221 -0.04 8.60 15.63
C ARG A 221 -0.14 7.12 16.04
N GLY A 222 -0.05 6.22 15.06
CA GLY A 222 -0.07 4.77 15.27
C GLY A 222 -1.46 4.17 15.50
N LYS A 223 -2.54 4.95 15.38
CA LYS A 223 -3.93 4.50 15.61
C LYS A 223 -4.76 4.64 14.35
N ILE A 224 -5.75 3.77 14.18
CA ILE A 224 -6.83 3.96 13.20
C ILE A 224 -7.92 4.82 13.87
N ILE A 225 -8.14 6.04 13.34
CA ILE A 225 -9.11 7.00 13.90
C ILE A 225 -10.47 6.95 13.20
N ALA A 226 -10.50 6.45 11.96
CA ALA A 226 -11.72 6.20 11.20
C ALA A 226 -11.44 5.12 10.15
N MET A 227 -12.45 4.34 9.79
CA MET A 227 -12.33 3.35 8.72
C MET A 227 -13.69 3.11 8.06
N ASP A 228 -13.80 3.46 6.77
CA ASP A 228 -14.98 3.20 5.96
C ASP A 228 -14.66 3.41 4.47
N ALA A 229 -15.65 3.26 3.59
CA ALA A 229 -15.58 3.75 2.23
C ALA A 229 -15.36 5.28 2.22
N PRO A 230 -14.54 5.85 1.31
CA PRO A 230 -14.31 7.30 1.26
C PRO A 230 -15.61 8.12 1.24
N ALA A 231 -16.59 7.74 0.42
CA ALA A 231 -17.89 8.40 0.35
C ALA A 231 -18.64 8.37 1.70
N ALA A 232 -18.64 7.22 2.39
CA ALA A 232 -19.28 7.09 3.69
C ALA A 232 -18.60 7.96 4.77
N LEU A 233 -17.27 8.12 4.72
CA LEU A 233 -16.55 9.04 5.61
C LEU A 233 -16.97 10.50 5.37
N VAL A 234 -17.13 10.89 4.10
CA VAL A 234 -17.62 12.23 3.72
C VAL A 234 -19.06 12.43 4.18
N ASP A 235 -19.96 11.47 3.95
CA ASP A 235 -21.37 11.55 4.37
C ASP A 235 -21.51 11.65 5.90
N ASN A 236 -20.68 10.90 6.63
CA ASN A 236 -20.60 10.98 8.09
C ASN A 236 -20.14 12.37 8.57
N LEU A 237 -19.25 13.03 7.83
CA LEU A 237 -18.80 14.40 8.13
C LEU A 237 -19.93 15.41 7.86
N LEU A 238 -20.63 15.28 6.74
CA LEU A 238 -21.77 16.13 6.38
C LEU A 238 -22.92 16.01 7.38
N THR A 239 -23.21 14.80 7.85
CA THR A 239 -24.25 14.53 8.86
C THR A 239 -23.95 15.21 10.20
N LYS A 240 -22.67 15.41 10.53
CA LYS A 240 -22.24 16.19 11.72
C LYS A 240 -22.42 17.71 11.54
N GLY A 241 -23.04 18.15 10.44
CA GLY A 241 -23.30 19.56 10.15
C GLY A 241 -22.09 20.29 9.55
N PHE A 242 -21.07 19.56 9.09
CA PHE A 242 -19.94 20.19 8.41
C PHE A 242 -20.41 20.89 7.14
N ARG A 243 -20.09 22.16 7.02
CA ARG A 243 -20.25 22.93 5.78
C ARG A 243 -18.87 23.32 5.32
N ARG A 244 -18.50 22.88 4.12
CA ARG A 244 -17.27 23.35 3.49
C ARG A 244 -17.38 24.87 3.38
N ARG A 245 -16.47 25.58 4.04
CA ARG A 245 -16.38 27.04 3.91
C ARG A 245 -15.92 27.31 2.46
N GLN A 246 -16.86 27.56 1.56
CA GLN A 246 -16.56 28.06 0.23
C GLN A 246 -16.14 29.51 0.38
N VAL A 247 -14.85 29.76 0.23
CA VAL A 247 -14.36 31.09 -0.10
C VAL A 247 -14.26 31.07 -1.63
N GLU A 248 -15.19 31.71 -2.35
CA GLU A 248 -15.10 31.88 -3.82
C GLU A 248 -13.88 32.76 -4.20
N ARG A 249 -13.39 33.52 -3.19
CA ARG A 249 -12.07 34.17 -2.98
C ARG A 249 -12.00 35.65 -3.34
N GLU A 250 -11.34 36.43 -2.48
CA GLU A 250 -10.79 37.72 -2.90
C GLU A 250 -9.32 37.61 -3.37
N ALA A 251 -8.58 36.57 -2.94
CA ALA A 251 -7.30 36.16 -3.52
C ALA A 251 -6.93 34.71 -3.09
N ASN A 252 -6.01 34.08 -3.82
CA ASN A 252 -5.48 32.74 -3.64
C ASN A 252 -3.92 32.73 -3.66
N LEU A 253 -3.31 31.58 -3.38
CA LEU A 253 -1.86 31.51 -3.14
C LEU A 253 -1.01 31.36 -4.40
N GLU A 254 -1.64 31.40 -5.57
CA GLU A 254 -1.04 31.73 -6.85
C GLU A 254 -1.10 33.26 -7.03
N ASP A 255 -2.21 33.88 -6.62
CA ASP A 255 -2.47 35.33 -6.69
C ASP A 255 -1.53 36.17 -5.80
N VAL A 256 -0.86 35.54 -4.84
CA VAL A 256 0.08 36.20 -3.93
C VAL A 256 1.46 35.51 -3.90
N PHE A 257 1.63 34.30 -4.48
CA PHE A 257 2.97 33.70 -4.67
C PHE A 257 3.90 34.69 -5.37
N LEU A 258 3.31 35.60 -6.11
CA LEU A 258 3.99 36.82 -6.48
C LEU A 258 3.01 37.97 -6.40
N ASP A 259 2.45 38.29 -5.26
CA ASP A 259 2.34 39.74 -5.07
C ASP A 259 3.78 40.30 -5.03
N LEU A 260 4.71 39.53 -4.45
CA LEU A 260 5.88 40.18 -3.86
C LEU A 260 7.15 39.36 -3.79
N THR A 261 7.22 38.13 -4.30
CA THR A 261 8.28 37.22 -3.86
C THR A 261 9.71 37.48 -4.39
N GLY A 262 10.29 38.56 -3.91
CA GLY A 262 11.16 38.42 -2.73
C GLY A 262 10.49 37.58 -1.62
N HIS A 263 10.55 36.26 -1.82
CA HIS A 263 9.78 35.19 -1.17
C HIS A 263 9.70 35.19 0.36
N GLU A 264 8.52 34.82 0.88
CA GLU A 264 8.44 34.06 2.13
C GLU A 264 7.95 32.64 1.84
N LEU A 265 8.91 31.70 1.79
CA LEU A 265 8.89 30.39 2.44
C LEU A 265 10.15 29.60 2.05
N ARG A 266 11.21 29.77 2.85
CA ARG A 266 12.26 28.77 3.07
C ARG A 266 12.55 28.70 4.56
N GLU A 267 12.37 27.51 5.12
CA GLU A 267 13.16 26.82 6.17
C GLU A 267 12.38 25.56 6.53
N GLY A 268 12.85 24.33 6.33
CA GLY A 268 14.06 23.77 5.75
C GLY A 268 13.81 22.27 5.51
#